data_AF-A0A821KA22-F1
#
_entry.id   AF-A0A821KA22-F1
#
_cell.length_a   1.000
_cell.length_b   1.000
_cell.length_c   1.000
_cell.angle_alpha   90.00
_cell.angle_beta   90.00
_cell.angle_gamma   90.00
#
_symmetry.space_group_name_H-M   'P 1'
#
loop_
_entity.id
_entity.type
_entity.pdbx_description
1 polymer ?
#
loop_
_entity_poly.entity_id
_entity_poly.type
_entity_poly.pdbx_seq_one_letter_code
_entity_poly.pdbx_strand_id
1 'polypeptide(L)'
;MENNFEQLITTLQTSSSYHDVLCEIKHVLEKQNSQLLSSFISQFYQSFLILEHWVWQLFSQDTHSWIEEPNCLELLRTLALFNKSLIFNYEDIEAKTKASLLIPETVDIINVIFEKIEKTNDENDPFISIVSLWYNNLAEFLHANLEFQMCTIIIYINHYMARNYVMT
;
A
#
# COMPACT_ATOMS: atom_id res chain seq x y z
N MET A 1 -15.68 0.78 22.07
CA MET A 1 -15.67 1.59 20.82
C MET A 1 -15.11 0.70 19.71
N GLU A 2 -15.82 -0.37 19.34
CA GLU A 2 -15.19 -1.55 18.71
C GLU A 2 -15.55 -1.83 17.24
N ASN A 3 -16.43 -1.04 16.60
CA ASN A 3 -16.90 -1.33 15.22
C ASN A 3 -16.63 -0.21 14.19
N ASN A 4 -15.73 0.74 14.48
CA ASN A 4 -15.56 1.89 13.57
C ASN A 4 -14.77 1.55 12.30
N PHE A 5 -13.70 0.74 12.38
CA PHE A 5 -12.79 0.60 11.23
C PHE A 5 -13.42 -0.03 9.99
N GLU A 6 -14.19 -1.11 10.14
CA GLU A 6 -14.90 -1.74 9.03
C GLU A 6 -15.93 -0.79 8.38
N GLN A 7 -16.60 0.03 9.20
CA GLN A 7 -17.53 1.07 8.72
C GLN A 7 -16.79 2.16 7.95
N LEU A 8 -15.62 2.59 8.42
CA LEU A 8 -14.77 3.56 7.72
C LEU A 8 -14.35 3.02 6.35
N ILE A 9 -13.88 1.77 6.27
CA ILE A 9 -13.49 1.16 4.99
C ILE A 9 -14.68 1.01 4.04
N THR A 10 -15.84 0.59 4.55
CA THR A 10 -17.07 0.53 3.74
C THR A 10 -17.48 1.90 3.21
N THR A 11 -17.32 2.95 4.02
CA THR A 11 -17.64 4.34 3.64
C THR A 11 -16.65 4.86 2.61
N LEU A 12 -15.36 4.52 2.74
CA LEU A 12 -14.31 4.86 1.76
C LEU A 12 -14.66 4.35 0.36
N GLN A 13 -15.25 3.15 0.26
CA GLN A 13 -15.61 2.55 -1.03
C GLN A 13 -16.88 3.14 -1.66
N THR A 14 -17.78 3.74 -0.85
CA THR A 14 -19.14 4.08 -1.28
C THR A 14 -19.43 5.58 -1.33
N SER A 15 -18.66 6.39 -0.60
CA SER A 15 -18.90 7.83 -0.48
C SER A 15 -18.26 8.64 -1.62
N SER A 16 -18.95 9.69 -2.06
CA SER A 16 -18.41 10.70 -2.98
C SER A 16 -17.53 11.74 -2.28
N SER A 17 -17.57 11.80 -0.94
CA SER A 17 -16.71 12.65 -0.11
C SER A 17 -16.08 11.82 1.00
N TYR A 18 -14.75 11.71 0.98
CA TYR A 18 -14.00 10.81 1.87
C TYR A 18 -13.06 11.55 2.82
N HIS A 19 -13.04 12.89 2.84
CA HIS A 19 -12.06 13.66 3.63
C HIS A 19 -12.02 13.28 5.12
N ASP A 20 -13.19 13.23 5.78
CA ASP A 20 -13.31 12.87 7.20
C ASP A 20 -12.95 11.39 7.43
N VAL A 21 -13.31 10.52 6.46
CA VAL A 21 -13.02 9.08 6.51
C VAL A 21 -11.52 8.83 6.44
N LEU A 22 -10.79 9.53 5.57
CA LEU A 22 -9.33 9.41 5.44
C LEU A 22 -8.63 9.79 6.76
N CYS A 23 -9.07 10.88 7.40
CA CYS A 23 -8.56 11.31 8.70
C CYS A 23 -8.80 10.29 9.81
N GLU A 24 -10.01 9.73 9.88
CA GLU A 24 -10.34 8.73 10.91
C GLU A 24 -9.59 7.41 10.69
N ILE A 25 -9.44 6.96 9.43
CA ILE A 25 -8.60 5.80 9.11
C ILE A 25 -7.17 6.05 9.57
N LYS A 26 -6.59 7.20 9.21
CA LYS A 26 -5.25 7.60 9.63
C LYS A 26 -5.11 7.53 11.16
N HIS A 27 -6.03 8.13 11.90
CA HIS A 27 -6.00 8.12 13.38
C HIS A 27 -6.11 6.72 13.97
N VAL A 28 -6.91 5.84 13.36
CA VAL A 28 -7.00 4.44 13.77
C VAL A 28 -5.67 3.72 13.56
N LEU A 29 -4.97 3.96 12.46
CA LEU A 29 -3.66 3.37 12.16
C LEU A 29 -2.57 3.88 13.13
N GLU A 30 -2.52 5.19 13.37
CA GLU A 30 -1.53 5.83 14.26
C GLU A 30 -1.67 5.39 15.73
N LYS A 31 -2.88 5.01 16.15
CA LYS A 31 -3.13 4.48 17.51
C LYS A 31 -2.62 3.06 17.72
N GLN A 32 -2.34 2.31 16.65
CA GLN A 32 -1.86 0.96 16.80
C GLN A 32 -0.43 0.94 17.33
N ASN A 33 -0.19 0.09 18.31
CA ASN A 33 1.12 -0.11 18.91
C ASN A 33 1.48 -1.60 18.91
N SER A 34 2.71 -1.90 19.34
CA SER A 34 3.27 -3.25 19.28
C SER A 34 2.42 -4.32 19.97
N GLN A 35 1.67 -3.95 21.01
CA GLN A 35 0.93 -4.89 21.86
C GLN A 35 -0.45 -5.26 21.28
N LEU A 36 -1.07 -4.37 20.50
CA LEU A 36 -2.44 -4.54 20.02
C LEU A 36 -2.51 -4.89 18.53
N LEU A 37 -1.42 -4.77 17.79
CA LEU A 37 -1.46 -4.88 16.34
C LEU A 37 -1.86 -6.28 15.85
N SER A 38 -1.30 -7.36 16.41
CA SER A 38 -1.60 -8.72 15.92
C SER A 38 -3.09 -9.06 16.05
N SER A 39 -3.69 -8.70 17.20
CA SER A 39 -5.15 -8.80 17.39
C SER A 39 -5.92 -7.88 16.43
N PHE A 40 -5.43 -6.67 16.20
CA PHE A 40 -6.08 -5.70 15.33
C PHE A 40 -6.09 -6.16 13.87
N ILE A 41 -4.95 -6.62 13.35
CA ILE A 41 -4.83 -7.21 12.01
C ILE A 41 -5.71 -8.44 11.89
N SER A 42 -5.68 -9.35 12.87
CA SER A 42 -6.50 -10.56 12.84
C SER A 42 -8.00 -10.24 12.82
N GLN A 43 -8.42 -9.24 13.61
CA GLN A 43 -9.82 -8.81 13.68
C GLN A 43 -10.28 -8.10 12.40
N PHE A 44 -9.44 -7.24 11.84
CA PHE A 44 -9.80 -6.35 10.73
C PHE A 44 -9.09 -6.69 9.41
N TYR A 45 -8.62 -7.93 9.26
CA TYR A 45 -7.81 -8.36 8.12
C TYR A 45 -8.46 -8.03 6.78
N GLN A 46 -9.76 -8.31 6.62
CA GLN A 46 -10.49 -8.04 5.39
C GLN A 46 -10.56 -6.53 5.09
N SER A 47 -10.80 -5.71 6.09
CA SER A 47 -10.82 -4.25 5.96
C SER A 47 -9.45 -3.71 5.54
N PHE A 48 -8.37 -4.28 6.07
CA PHE A 48 -7.01 -3.95 5.64
C PHE A 48 -6.70 -4.36 4.21
N LEU A 49 -7.11 -5.57 3.83
CA LEU A 49 -6.95 -6.05 2.46
C LEU A 49 -7.66 -5.12 1.48
N ILE A 50 -8.89 -4.71 1.80
CA ILE A 50 -9.65 -3.74 1.01
C ILE A 50 -8.92 -2.38 0.94
N LEU A 51 -8.37 -1.90 2.06
CA LEU A 51 -7.64 -0.63 2.09
C LEU A 51 -6.38 -0.67 1.22
N GLU A 52 -5.58 -1.73 1.28
CA GLU A 52 -4.39 -1.89 0.44
C GLU A 52 -4.76 -2.00 -1.04
N HIS A 53 -5.80 -2.76 -1.37
CA HIS A 53 -6.28 -2.86 -2.74
C HIS A 53 -6.79 -1.51 -3.26
N TRP A 54 -7.49 -0.75 -2.41
CA TRP A 54 -7.90 0.61 -2.74
C TRP A 54 -6.71 1.51 -3.06
N VAL A 55 -5.60 1.41 -2.30
CA VAL A 55 -4.39 2.19 -2.60
C VAL A 55 -3.75 1.78 -3.93
N TRP A 56 -3.61 0.47 -4.18
CA TRP A 56 -3.07 -0.01 -5.46
C TRP A 56 -3.91 0.46 -6.65
N GLN A 57 -5.24 0.42 -6.50
CA GLN A 57 -6.15 0.95 -7.50
C GLN A 57 -5.97 2.47 -7.66
N LEU A 58 -5.85 3.22 -6.56
CA LEU A 58 -5.62 4.67 -6.57
C LEU A 58 -4.36 5.03 -7.39
N PHE A 59 -3.26 4.28 -7.23
CA PHE A 59 -2.03 4.49 -8.01
C PHE A 59 -2.22 4.18 -9.51
N SER A 60 -3.11 3.25 -9.83
CA SER A 60 -3.44 2.91 -11.23
C SER A 60 -4.43 3.87 -11.89
N GLN A 61 -5.15 4.73 -11.16
CA GLN A 61 -6.11 5.67 -11.76
C GLN A 61 -5.47 6.75 -12.63
N ASP A 62 -6.01 7.00 -13.84
CA ASP A 62 -5.48 7.99 -14.79
C ASP A 62 -5.44 9.41 -14.23
N THR A 63 -6.32 9.74 -13.28
CA THR A 63 -6.40 11.05 -12.66
C THR A 63 -5.55 11.13 -11.40
N HIS A 64 -4.64 12.12 -11.37
CA HIS A 64 -3.79 12.42 -10.21
C HIS A 64 -4.47 13.35 -9.18
N SER A 65 -5.80 13.48 -9.20
CA SER A 65 -6.52 14.40 -8.29
C SER A 65 -6.27 14.11 -6.81
N TRP A 66 -5.99 12.86 -6.47
CA TRP A 66 -5.66 12.46 -5.10
C TRP A 66 -4.33 13.03 -4.60
N ILE A 67 -3.42 13.42 -5.49
CA ILE A 67 -2.15 14.07 -5.13
C ILE A 67 -2.39 15.49 -4.60
N GLU A 68 -3.44 16.14 -5.09
CA GLU A 68 -3.80 17.49 -4.66
C GLU A 68 -4.55 17.48 -3.32
N GLU A 69 -4.94 16.30 -2.82
CA GLU A 69 -5.69 16.11 -1.57
C GLU A 69 -4.75 15.80 -0.39
N PRO A 70 -4.48 16.76 0.52
CA PRO A 70 -3.48 16.60 1.58
C PRO A 70 -3.76 15.40 2.50
N ASN A 71 -5.03 15.18 2.85
CA ASN A 71 -5.40 14.05 3.71
C ASN A 71 -5.16 12.70 3.05
N CYS A 72 -5.29 12.63 1.73
CA CYS A 72 -5.00 11.40 0.99
C CYS A 72 -3.49 11.12 1.06
N LEU A 73 -2.66 12.12 0.78
CA LEU A 73 -1.21 11.98 0.91
C LEU A 73 -0.76 11.62 2.33
N GLU A 74 -1.37 12.23 3.35
CA GLU A 74 -1.08 11.92 4.75
C GLU A 74 -1.49 10.50 5.13
N LEU A 75 -2.67 10.05 4.70
CA LEU A 75 -3.10 8.67 4.91
C LEU A 75 -2.13 7.69 4.23
N LEU A 76 -1.76 7.95 2.98
CA LEU A 76 -0.85 7.08 2.23
C LEU A 76 0.52 6.98 2.92
N ARG A 77 1.07 8.10 3.38
CA ARG A 77 2.32 8.09 4.16
C ARG A 77 2.19 7.31 5.46
N THR A 78 1.08 7.49 6.16
CA THR A 78 0.80 6.79 7.43
C THR A 78 0.68 5.29 7.20
N LEU A 79 -0.03 4.88 6.16
CA LEU A 79 -0.20 3.48 5.80
C LEU A 79 1.12 2.85 5.33
N ALA A 80 1.96 3.57 4.59
CA ALA A 80 3.29 3.09 4.25
C ALA A 80 4.16 2.84 5.50
N LEU A 81 4.13 3.73 6.49
CA LEU A 81 4.83 3.52 7.76
C LEU A 81 4.25 2.36 8.59
N PHE A 82 2.94 2.22 8.55
CA PHE A 82 2.23 1.10 9.17
C PHE A 82 2.66 -0.23 8.52
N ASN A 83 2.72 -0.30 7.19
CA ASN A 83 3.18 -1.46 6.43
C ASN A 83 4.64 -1.81 6.73
N LYS A 84 5.51 -0.80 6.83
CA LYS A 84 6.89 -1.01 7.27
C LYS A 84 6.95 -1.62 8.67
N SER A 85 6.12 -1.11 9.57
CA SER A 85 6.03 -1.65 10.94
C SER A 85 5.53 -3.09 10.92
N LEU A 86 4.49 -3.39 10.13
CA LEU A 86 3.94 -4.74 9.92
C LEU A 86 5.02 -5.73 9.44
N ILE A 87 5.93 -5.30 8.56
CA ILE A 87 7.03 -6.13 8.06
C ILE A 87 7.96 -6.54 9.21
N PHE A 88 8.50 -5.57 9.97
CA PHE A 88 9.61 -5.81 10.89
C PHE A 88 9.25 -6.06 12.34
N ASN A 89 8.18 -5.45 12.85
CA ASN A 89 7.96 -5.35 14.29
C ASN A 89 7.00 -6.41 14.84
N TYR A 90 6.50 -7.31 13.99
CA TYR A 90 5.41 -8.23 14.34
C TYR A 90 5.64 -9.63 13.76
N GLU A 91 6.41 -10.44 14.49
CA GLU A 91 6.73 -11.83 14.10
C GLU A 91 5.51 -12.76 14.18
N ASP A 92 4.53 -12.44 15.04
CA ASP A 92 3.34 -13.26 15.26
C ASP A 92 2.34 -13.25 14.09
N ILE A 93 2.55 -12.40 13.08
CA ILE A 93 1.74 -12.35 11.86
C ILE A 93 2.46 -13.15 10.78
N GLU A 94 1.81 -14.20 10.29
CA GLU A 94 2.37 -15.07 9.25
C GLU A 94 2.78 -14.28 8.00
N ALA A 95 3.93 -14.64 7.41
CA ALA A 95 4.46 -13.99 6.22
C ALA A 95 3.47 -14.01 5.04
N LYS A 96 2.65 -15.06 4.93
CA LYS A 96 1.59 -15.16 3.90
C LYS A 96 0.51 -14.08 4.06
N THR A 97 0.14 -13.75 5.30
CA THR A 97 -0.82 -12.68 5.62
C THR A 97 -0.20 -11.31 5.31
N LYS A 98 1.09 -11.12 5.60
CA LYS A 98 1.79 -9.90 5.20
C LYS A 98 1.87 -9.77 3.67
N ALA A 99 2.17 -10.87 2.97
CA ALA A 99 2.25 -10.90 1.52
C ALA A 99 0.92 -10.52 0.86
N SER A 100 -0.21 -11.02 1.35
CA SER A 100 -1.53 -10.68 0.78
C SER A 100 -1.92 -9.22 0.97
N LEU A 101 -1.39 -8.55 2.00
CA LEU A 101 -1.60 -7.12 2.21
C LEU A 101 -0.66 -6.26 1.34
N LEU A 102 0.61 -6.67 1.21
CA LEU A 102 1.65 -5.83 0.63
C LEU A 102 1.86 -6.02 -0.88
N ILE A 103 1.57 -7.22 -1.41
CA ILE A 103 1.77 -7.52 -2.83
C ILE A 103 0.49 -7.13 -3.59
N PRO A 104 0.59 -6.35 -4.69
CA PRO A 104 -0.57 -5.97 -5.48
C PRO A 104 -1.29 -7.20 -6.06
N GLU A 105 -2.56 -7.05 -6.44
CA GLU A 105 -3.37 -8.18 -6.94
C GLU A 105 -3.01 -8.60 -8.36
N THR A 106 -2.63 -7.65 -9.22
CA THR A 106 -2.49 -7.89 -10.67
C THR A 106 -1.29 -7.19 -11.27
N VAL A 107 -0.78 -7.78 -12.36
CA VAL A 107 0.27 -7.19 -13.19
C VAL A 107 -0.22 -5.92 -13.93
N ASP A 108 -1.52 -5.83 -14.23
CA ASP A 108 -2.08 -4.68 -14.94
C ASP A 108 -1.95 -3.39 -14.12
N ILE A 109 -2.17 -3.45 -12.81
CA ILE A 109 -1.94 -2.32 -11.90
C ILE A 109 -0.48 -1.86 -11.98
N ILE A 110 0.46 -2.81 -11.96
CA ILE A 110 1.89 -2.52 -12.02
C ILE A 110 2.27 -1.87 -13.36
N ASN A 111 1.72 -2.35 -14.47
CA ASN A 111 1.95 -1.77 -15.79
C ASN A 111 1.54 -0.31 -15.84
N VAL A 112 0.33 0.00 -15.37
CA VAL A 112 -0.17 1.37 -15.37
C VAL A 112 0.71 2.27 -14.50
N ILE A 113 1.18 1.78 -13.35
CA ILE A 113 2.10 2.53 -12.49
C ILE A 113 3.44 2.79 -13.21
N PHE A 114 4.05 1.79 -13.84
CA PHE A 114 5.31 1.99 -14.56
C PHE A 114 5.17 2.89 -15.77
N GLU A 115 4.10 2.77 -16.55
CA GLU A 115 3.83 3.69 -17.64
C GLU A 115 3.73 5.15 -17.17
N LYS A 116 3.18 5.39 -15.97
CA LYS A 116 3.13 6.74 -15.39
C LYS A 116 4.49 7.23 -14.93
N ILE A 117 5.28 6.37 -14.28
CA ILE A 117 6.65 6.69 -13.88
C ILE A 117 7.50 7.03 -15.12
N GLU A 118 7.28 6.38 -16.26
CA GLU A 118 8.02 6.68 -17.48
C GLU A 118 7.58 7.96 -18.18
N LYS A 119 6.32 8.37 -17.98
CA LYS A 119 5.75 9.59 -18.59
C LYS A 119 6.03 10.85 -17.76
N THR A 120 6.36 10.72 -16.48
CA THR A 120 6.66 11.88 -15.65
C THR A 120 8.06 12.40 -15.94
N ASN A 121 8.17 13.72 -16.04
CA ASN A 121 9.44 14.44 -16.26
C ASN A 121 9.81 15.32 -15.06
N ASP A 122 9.02 15.26 -13.98
CA ASP A 122 9.28 16.02 -12.75
C ASP A 122 9.99 15.13 -11.73
N GLU A 123 11.24 15.48 -11.42
CA GLU A 123 12.04 14.77 -10.41
C GLU A 123 11.43 14.85 -8.99
N ASN A 124 10.53 15.81 -8.75
CA ASN A 124 9.86 16.01 -7.47
C ASN A 124 8.39 15.59 -7.51
N ASP A 125 7.98 14.78 -8.48
CA ASP A 125 6.60 14.33 -8.61
C ASP A 125 6.13 13.62 -7.32
N PRO A 126 5.09 14.15 -6.65
CA PRO A 126 4.54 13.51 -5.45
C PRO A 126 4.05 12.07 -5.72
N PHE A 127 3.63 11.76 -6.95
CA PHE A 127 3.28 10.40 -7.37
C PHE A 127 4.45 9.46 -7.16
N ILE A 128 5.60 9.78 -7.76
CA ILE A 128 6.83 8.98 -7.64
C ILE A 128 7.21 8.83 -6.18
N SER A 129 7.18 9.94 -5.44
CA SER A 129 7.56 9.96 -4.02
C SER A 129 6.71 8.99 -3.18
N ILE A 130 5.40 8.96 -3.39
CA ILE A 130 4.48 8.08 -2.66
C ILE A 130 4.59 6.63 -3.13
N VAL A 131 4.56 6.39 -4.45
CA VAL A 131 4.65 5.03 -5.01
C VAL A 131 5.97 4.36 -4.63
N SER A 132 7.07 5.13 -4.54
CA SER A 132 8.37 4.64 -4.08
C SER A 132 8.30 4.08 -2.65
N LEU A 133 7.45 4.61 -1.77
CA LEU A 133 7.27 4.06 -0.43
C LEU A 133 6.71 2.64 -0.47
N TRP A 134 5.75 2.37 -1.37
CA TRP A 134 5.20 1.03 -1.55
C TRP A 134 6.21 0.04 -2.10
N TYR A 135 6.96 0.43 -3.15
CA TYR A 135 8.01 -0.44 -3.69
C TYR A 135 9.16 -0.67 -2.69
N ASN A 136 9.50 0.33 -1.87
CA ASN A 136 10.49 0.17 -0.81
C ASN A 136 10.00 -0.83 0.25
N ASN A 137 8.76 -0.70 0.71
CA ASN A 137 8.16 -1.67 1.65
C ASN A 137 8.12 -3.08 1.03
N LEU A 138 7.78 -3.19 -0.25
CA LEU A 138 7.76 -4.47 -0.96
C LEU A 138 9.17 -5.08 -1.03
N ALA A 139 10.19 -4.29 -1.36
CA ALA A 139 11.58 -4.73 -1.37
C ALA A 139 12.05 -5.19 0.02
N GLU A 140 11.72 -4.44 1.07
CA GLU A 140 12.01 -4.79 2.46
C GLU A 140 11.32 -6.11 2.86
N PHE A 141 10.05 -6.29 2.48
CA PHE A 141 9.31 -7.54 2.72
C PHE A 141 9.97 -8.74 2.02
N LEU A 142 10.33 -8.60 0.73
CA LEU A 142 10.95 -9.67 -0.05
C LEU A 142 12.35 -10.02 0.44
N HIS A 143 13.09 -9.06 0.97
CA HIS A 143 14.40 -9.31 1.57
C HIS A 143 14.28 -10.23 2.80
N ALA A 144 13.24 -10.04 3.60
CA ALA A 144 12.99 -10.86 4.79
C ALA A 144 12.29 -12.20 4.49
N ASN A 145 11.59 -12.31 3.35
CA ASN A 145 10.75 -13.48 3.01
C ASN A 145 11.02 -13.94 1.57
N LEU A 146 12.17 -14.59 1.36
CA LEU A 146 12.69 -14.95 0.03
C LEU A 146 11.76 -15.90 -0.74
N GLU A 147 10.91 -16.65 -0.05
CA GLU A 147 9.94 -17.56 -0.66
C GLU A 147 8.92 -16.86 -1.57
N PHE A 148 8.69 -15.55 -1.37
CA PHE A 148 7.77 -14.74 -2.20
C PHE A 148 8.45 -14.15 -3.44
N GLN A 149 9.76 -14.32 -3.63
CA GLN A 149 10.44 -13.85 -4.84
C GLN A 149 9.92 -14.50 -6.13
N MET A 150 9.35 -15.71 -5.99
CA MET A 150 8.78 -16.46 -7.11
C MET A 150 7.30 -16.13 -7.37
N CYS A 151 6.72 -15.19 -6.63
CA CYS A 151 5.37 -14.70 -6.93
C CYS A 151 5.35 -14.04 -8.30
N THR A 152 4.33 -14.35 -9.12
CA THR A 152 4.22 -13.90 -10.52
C THR A 152 4.42 -12.39 -10.68
N ILE A 153 3.84 -11.60 -9.77
CA ILE A 153 3.91 -10.13 -9.80
C ILE A 153 5.32 -9.63 -9.48
N ILE A 154 6.01 -10.31 -8.57
CA ILE A 154 7.39 -9.95 -8.18
C ILE A 154 8.37 -10.29 -9.29
N ILE A 155 8.22 -11.48 -9.89
CA ILE A 155 8.98 -11.86 -11.10
C ILE A 155 8.76 -10.82 -12.18
N TYR A 156 7.50 -10.40 -12.39
CA TYR A 156 7.16 -9.40 -13.39
C TYR A 156 7.85 -8.05 -13.13
N ILE A 157 7.72 -7.51 -11.91
CA ILE A 157 8.37 -6.27 -11.48
C ILE A 157 9.89 -6.35 -11.72
N ASN A 158 10.52 -7.44 -11.27
CA ASN A 158 11.97 -7.62 -11.40
C ASN A 158 12.41 -7.68 -12.86
N HIS A 159 11.69 -8.42 -13.71
CA HIS A 159 11.99 -8.47 -15.14
C HIS A 159 11.82 -7.12 -15.82
N TYR A 160 10.77 -6.37 -15.47
CA TYR A 160 10.55 -5.02 -15.99
C TYR A 160 11.72 -4.10 -15.63
N MET A 161 12.09 -4.07 -14.34
CA MET A 161 13.17 -3.24 -13.83
C MET A 161 14.51 -3.59 -14.47
N ALA A 162 14.84 -4.88 -14.53
CA ALA A 162 16.09 -5.35 -15.13
C ALA A 162 16.20 -4.94 -16.59
N ARG A 163 15.13 -5.12 -17.37
CA ARG A 163 15.10 -4.80 -18.80
C ARG A 163 15.24 -3.30 -19.07
N ASN A 164 14.53 -2.46 -18.31
CA ASN A 164 14.39 -1.05 -18.64
C ASN A 164 15.40 -0.13 -17.93
N TYR A 165 16.00 -0.55 -16.83
CA TYR A 165 16.84 0.33 -16.00
C TYR A 165 18.22 -0.22 -15.61
N VAL A 166 18.45 -1.54 -15.74
CA VAL A 166 19.73 -2.16 -15.32
C VAL A 166 20.56 -2.65 -16.50
N MET A 167 19.90 -3.24 -17.51
CA MET A 167 20.56 -3.81 -18.68
C MET A 167 20.75 -2.82 -19.84
N THR A 168 20.51 -1.53 -19.60
CA THR A 168 20.76 -0.42 -20.52
C THR A 168 22.17 0.12 -20.40
#